data_AF-A0A920FJC4-F1
#
_entry.id   AF-A0A920FJC4-F1
#
_cell.length_a   1.000
_cell.length_b   1.000
_cell.length_c   1.000
_cell.angle_alpha   90.00
_cell.angle_beta   90.00
_cell.angle_gamma   90.00
#
_symmetry.space_group_name_H-M   'P 1'
#
loop_
_entity.id
_entity.type
_entity.pdbx_description
1 polymer ?
#
loop_
_entity_poly.entity_id
_entity_poly.type
_entity_poly.pdbx_seq_one_letter_code
_entity_poly.pdbx_strand_id
1 'polypeptide(L)'
;MADDAEGTVPLDSDGDGLANHLDLDSDNDGIYDVDEGGDGDQDTNNDGMVDANDVGFSDSDNDGMADGTETTRPLDTDNDGYMDYVDLDADNDGIYDVVEGGDGVRIRMEME
;
A
#
# COMPACT_ATOMS: atom_id res chain seq x y z
N MET A 1 -24.08 30.16 11.22
CA MET A 1 -23.14 29.07 11.45
C MET A 1 -23.78 27.88 10.78
N ALA A 2 -23.49 27.70 9.49
CA ALA A 2 -23.88 26.49 8.81
C ALA A 2 -23.12 25.36 9.49
N ASP A 3 -23.82 24.27 9.70
CA ASP A 3 -23.31 23.00 10.18
C ASP A 3 -22.93 22.23 8.92
N ASP A 4 -21.73 22.51 8.44
CA ASP A 4 -21.00 21.78 7.42
C ASP A 4 -20.53 20.45 8.02
N ALA A 5 -21.50 19.60 8.32
CA ALA A 5 -21.33 18.15 8.21
C ALA A 5 -21.09 17.83 6.71
N GLU A 6 -19.92 18.24 6.22
CA GLU A 6 -19.34 17.78 4.97
C GLU A 6 -19.22 16.27 5.13
N GLY A 7 -19.99 15.51 4.36
CA GLY A 7 -19.76 14.08 4.27
C GLY A 7 -18.30 13.91 3.87
N THR A 8 -17.48 13.40 4.77
CA THR A 8 -16.06 13.15 4.49
C THR A 8 -16.05 12.22 3.30
N VAL A 9 -15.68 12.75 2.14
CA VAL A 9 -15.36 11.90 1.00
C VAL A 9 -14.22 11.03 1.51
N PRO A 10 -14.38 9.69 1.52
CA PRO A 10 -13.29 8.81 1.88
C PRO A 10 -12.04 9.20 1.07
N LEU A 11 -10.86 9.11 1.70
CA LEU A 11 -9.62 9.39 0.99
C LEU A 11 -9.51 8.44 -0.21
N ASP A 12 -9.12 9.02 -1.34
CA ASP A 12 -9.01 8.41 -2.67
C ASP A 12 -7.75 9.08 -3.27
N SER A 13 -6.61 8.40 -3.14
CA SER A 13 -5.28 8.96 -3.42
C SER A 13 -4.99 9.00 -4.92
N ASP A 14 -5.40 7.98 -5.67
CA ASP A 14 -5.19 7.87 -7.11
C ASP A 14 -6.34 8.48 -7.96
N GLY A 15 -7.50 8.72 -7.35
CA GLY A 15 -8.66 9.32 -7.98
C GLY A 15 -9.43 8.37 -8.89
N ASP A 16 -9.33 7.05 -8.71
CA ASP A 16 -10.03 6.07 -9.53
C ASP A 16 -11.52 5.87 -9.15
N GLY A 17 -11.91 6.44 -8.01
CA GLY A 17 -13.27 6.40 -7.47
C GLY A 17 -13.55 5.26 -6.50
N LEU A 18 -12.56 4.45 -6.18
CA LEU A 18 -12.48 3.67 -4.96
C LEU A 18 -11.84 4.52 -3.85
N ALA A 19 -12.06 4.12 -2.62
CA ALA A 19 -11.46 4.80 -1.48
C ALA A 19 -10.29 3.94 -1.01
N ASN A 20 -9.18 4.52 -0.57
CA ASN A 20 -7.95 3.78 -0.22
C ASN A 20 -8.22 2.54 0.65
N HIS A 21 -9.08 2.66 1.68
CA HIS A 21 -9.45 1.52 2.54
C HIS A 21 -10.27 0.39 1.89
N LEU A 22 -10.64 0.54 0.61
CA LEU A 22 -11.34 -0.43 -0.24
C LEU A 22 -10.55 -0.71 -1.53
N ASP A 23 -9.45 0.00 -1.75
CA ASP A 23 -8.53 -0.22 -2.85
C ASP A 23 -7.47 -1.25 -2.44
N LEU A 24 -6.89 -1.94 -3.42
CA LEU A 24 -5.76 -2.84 -3.21
C LEU A 24 -4.42 -2.18 -3.58
N ASP A 25 -4.46 -1.09 -4.33
CA ASP A 25 -3.32 -0.34 -4.86
C ASP A 25 -3.73 1.15 -4.85
N SER A 26 -3.61 1.77 -3.67
CA SER A 26 -4.24 3.05 -3.34
C SER A 26 -3.64 4.25 -4.09
N ASP A 27 -2.43 4.14 -4.64
CA ASP A 27 -1.80 5.14 -5.49
C ASP A 27 -1.65 4.70 -6.98
N ASN A 28 -2.04 3.46 -7.28
CA ASN A 28 -2.13 2.88 -8.63
C ASN A 28 -0.78 2.81 -9.34
N ASP A 29 0.27 2.57 -8.56
CA ASP A 29 1.64 2.49 -9.05
C ASP A 29 1.96 1.08 -9.61
N GLY A 30 1.16 0.07 -9.21
CA GLY A 30 1.27 -1.32 -9.62
C GLY A 30 1.88 -2.26 -8.59
N ILE A 31 2.17 -1.77 -7.38
CA ILE A 31 2.48 -2.55 -6.17
C ILE A 31 1.22 -2.55 -5.29
N TYR A 32 0.96 -3.65 -4.57
CA TYR A 32 -0.21 -3.72 -3.69
C TYR A 32 0.07 -3.05 -2.34
N ASP A 33 -0.96 -2.40 -1.77
CA ASP A 33 -0.91 -1.76 -0.46
C ASP A 33 -0.39 -2.70 0.65
N VAL A 34 -0.63 -4.01 0.51
CA VAL A 34 -0.17 -5.02 1.46
C VAL A 34 1.35 -5.23 1.42
N ASP A 35 1.96 -5.12 0.24
CA ASP A 35 3.40 -5.22 0.06
C ASP A 35 4.09 -3.97 0.64
N GLU A 36 3.58 -2.78 0.32
CA GLU A 36 4.13 -1.49 0.76
C GLU A 36 3.84 -1.22 2.24
N GLY A 37 2.69 -1.69 2.72
CA GLY A 37 2.30 -1.67 4.13
C GLY A 37 3.12 -2.59 5.03
N GLY A 38 4.03 -3.40 4.47
CA GLY A 38 4.98 -4.24 5.19
C GLY A 38 4.47 -5.64 5.53
N ASP A 39 3.34 -6.05 4.97
CA ASP A 39 2.71 -7.37 5.18
C ASP A 39 2.78 -8.29 3.94
N GLY A 40 3.50 -7.89 2.88
CA GLY A 40 3.60 -8.63 1.62
C GLY A 40 4.06 -10.09 1.77
N ASP A 41 4.92 -10.39 2.75
CA ASP A 41 5.35 -11.77 3.07
C ASP A 41 4.18 -12.68 3.52
N GLN A 42 3.04 -12.10 3.95
CA GLN A 42 1.84 -12.82 4.34
C GLN A 42 0.87 -13.07 3.15
N ASP A 43 0.92 -12.26 2.09
CA ASP A 43 0.21 -12.51 0.83
C ASP A 43 1.04 -13.46 -0.04
N THR A 44 0.92 -14.75 0.27
CA THR A 44 1.69 -15.80 -0.39
C THR A 44 1.20 -16.13 -1.80
N ASN A 45 0.04 -15.58 -2.18
CA ASN A 45 -0.63 -15.88 -3.44
C ASN A 45 -0.60 -14.67 -4.41
N ASN A 46 -0.16 -13.51 -3.93
CA ASN A 46 0.03 -12.25 -4.65
C ASN A 46 -1.27 -11.77 -5.31
N ASP A 47 -2.39 -11.82 -4.59
CA ASP A 47 -3.68 -11.26 -5.04
C ASP A 47 -4.06 -9.94 -4.35
N GLY A 48 -3.15 -9.39 -3.54
CA GLY A 48 -3.30 -8.11 -2.86
C GLY A 48 -4.05 -8.20 -1.54
N MET A 49 -4.40 -9.40 -1.07
CA MET A 49 -5.14 -9.61 0.17
C MET A 49 -4.55 -10.76 0.98
N VAL A 50 -4.28 -10.50 2.26
CA VAL A 50 -3.93 -11.58 3.21
C VAL A 50 -5.22 -12.26 3.68
N ASP A 51 -5.53 -13.41 3.10
CA ASP A 51 -6.79 -14.11 3.35
C ASP A 51 -6.64 -15.63 3.51
N ALA A 52 -7.78 -16.34 3.62
CA ALA A 52 -7.80 -17.78 3.83
C ALA A 52 -7.19 -18.62 2.67
N ASN A 53 -6.91 -18.01 1.53
CA ASN A 53 -6.19 -18.62 0.41
C ASN A 53 -4.65 -18.59 0.61
N ASP A 54 -4.16 -17.84 1.60
CA ASP A 54 -2.74 -17.75 1.91
C ASP A 54 -2.21 -18.86 2.80
N VAL A 55 -0.94 -19.21 2.56
CA VAL A 55 -0.22 -20.18 3.35
C VAL A 55 0.19 -19.55 4.67
N GLY A 56 -0.46 -19.98 5.74
CA GLY A 56 -0.14 -19.52 7.10
C GLY A 56 -1.14 -18.50 7.65
N PHE A 57 -2.19 -18.19 6.90
CA PHE A 57 -3.31 -17.38 7.39
C PHE A 57 -3.90 -17.96 8.68
N SER A 58 -4.07 -17.07 9.67
CA SER A 58 -4.73 -17.35 10.95
C SER A 58 -5.51 -16.11 11.34
N ASP A 59 -6.78 -16.31 11.69
CA ASP A 59 -7.69 -15.28 12.20
C ASP A 59 -8.40 -15.91 13.41
N SER A 60 -7.84 -15.67 14.60
CA SER A 60 -8.23 -16.36 15.83
C SER A 60 -9.48 -15.77 16.47
N ASP A 61 -9.74 -14.49 16.26
CA ASP A 61 -10.89 -13.77 16.82
C ASP A 61 -12.01 -13.48 15.81
N ASN A 62 -11.81 -13.89 14.55
CA ASN A 62 -12.78 -13.87 13.47
C ASN A 62 -13.24 -12.44 13.10
N ASP A 63 -12.34 -11.48 13.20
CA ASP A 63 -12.61 -10.08 12.88
C ASP A 63 -12.35 -9.70 11.41
N GLY A 64 -11.70 -10.61 10.67
CA GLY A 64 -11.42 -10.49 9.23
C GLY A 64 -10.01 -10.00 8.90
N MET A 65 -9.20 -9.59 9.88
CA MET A 65 -7.76 -9.40 9.71
C MET A 65 -7.00 -10.67 10.11
N ALA A 66 -5.81 -10.86 9.53
CA ALA A 66 -4.94 -11.94 9.93
C ALA A 66 -4.22 -11.58 11.23
N ASP A 67 -4.15 -12.52 12.18
CA ASP A 67 -3.42 -12.38 13.46
C ASP A 67 -1.96 -11.90 13.25
N GLY A 68 -1.38 -12.24 12.10
CA GLY A 68 -0.01 -11.87 11.71
C GLY A 68 0.16 -10.40 11.33
N THR A 69 -0.90 -9.74 10.85
CA THR A 69 -0.89 -8.36 10.34
C THR A 69 -1.50 -7.35 11.32
N GLU A 70 -2.26 -7.80 12.33
CA GLU A 70 -2.93 -6.92 13.31
C GLU A 70 -2.00 -5.94 14.03
N THR A 71 -0.72 -6.29 14.18
CA THR A 71 0.27 -5.45 14.85
C THR A 71 1.12 -4.61 13.89
N THR A 72 0.97 -4.83 12.59
CA THR A 72 1.66 -4.09 11.56
C THR A 72 1.16 -2.65 11.59
N ARG A 73 2.13 -1.74 11.53
CA ARG A 73 1.85 -0.31 11.50
C ARG A 73 2.11 0.16 10.08
N PRO A 74 1.30 1.07 9.54
CA PRO A 74 1.61 1.70 8.26
C PRO A 74 3.04 2.24 8.24
N LEU A 75 3.78 1.90 7.18
CA LEU A 75 5.12 2.42 6.93
C LEU A 75 5.02 3.86 6.38
N ASP A 76 6.09 4.60 6.64
CA ASP A 76 6.34 5.97 6.19
C ASP A 76 7.87 6.11 6.13
N THR A 77 8.42 5.77 4.98
CA THR A 77 9.86 5.56 4.76
C THR A 77 10.63 6.88 4.77
N ASP A 78 10.12 7.92 4.11
CA ASP A 78 10.76 9.24 4.05
C ASP A 78 10.35 10.20 5.20
N ASN A 79 9.32 9.85 5.97
CA ASN A 79 8.74 10.64 7.08
C ASN A 79 8.15 11.98 6.64
N ASP A 80 7.59 12.07 5.43
CA ASP A 80 6.92 13.27 4.93
C ASP A 80 5.44 13.37 5.37
N GLY A 81 4.89 12.28 5.90
CA GLY A 81 3.54 12.18 6.44
C GLY A 81 2.51 11.57 5.51
N TYR A 82 2.90 11.16 4.30
CA TYR A 82 2.21 10.14 3.53
C TYR A 82 2.75 8.76 3.93
N MET A 83 1.90 7.74 3.83
CA MET A 83 2.33 6.38 4.10
C MET A 83 2.75 5.74 2.78
N ASP A 84 3.66 4.78 2.83
CA ASP A 84 4.25 4.17 1.62
C ASP A 84 3.17 3.69 0.64
N TYR A 85 2.12 3.00 1.11
CA TYR A 85 0.99 2.53 0.27
C TYR A 85 0.12 3.64 -0.38
N VAL A 86 0.40 4.92 -0.15
CA VAL A 86 -0.30 6.05 -0.81
C VAL A 86 0.68 7.05 -1.43
N ASP A 87 1.96 6.71 -1.45
CA ASP A 87 3.04 7.56 -1.95
C ASP A 87 3.78 6.87 -3.09
N LEU A 88 3.77 7.50 -4.26
CA LEU A 88 4.35 6.96 -5.49
C LEU A 88 5.88 6.83 -5.46
N ASP A 89 6.55 7.53 -4.53
CA ASP A 89 8.02 7.58 -4.35
C ASP A 89 8.34 7.56 -2.85
N ALA A 90 8.12 6.41 -2.20
CA ALA A 90 8.10 6.25 -0.73
C ALA A 90 9.41 6.64 -0.02
N ASP A 91 10.56 6.62 -0.72
CA ASP A 91 11.84 7.06 -0.19
C ASP A 91 12.30 8.44 -0.73
N ASN A 92 11.53 9.02 -1.65
CA ASN A 92 11.67 10.36 -2.22
C ASN A 92 13.06 10.60 -2.83
N ASP A 93 13.63 9.55 -3.42
CA ASP A 93 14.93 9.62 -4.09
C ASP A 93 14.82 10.04 -5.57
N GLY A 94 13.59 10.14 -6.08
CA GLY A 94 13.25 10.52 -7.44
C GLY A 94 13.04 9.35 -8.39
N ILE A 95 12.89 8.13 -7.87
CA ILE A 95 12.56 6.91 -8.61
C ILE A 95 11.30 6.30 -7.99
N TYR A 96 10.22 6.19 -8.78
CA TYR A 96 8.96 5.61 -8.30
C TYR A 96 9.07 4.15 -7.84
N ASP A 97 8.27 3.77 -6.84
CA ASP A 97 8.32 2.46 -6.18
C ASP A 97 8.17 1.29 -7.16
N VAL A 98 7.25 1.37 -8.12
CA VAL A 98 7.11 0.39 -9.22
C VAL A 98 8.42 0.09 -9.98
N VAL A 99 9.30 1.09 -10.07
CA VAL A 99 10.63 0.93 -10.70
C VAL A 99 11.59 0.24 -9.74
N GLU A 100 11.49 0.50 -8.45
CA GLU A 100 12.37 -0.06 -7.43
C GLU A 100 12.02 -1.50 -7.03
N GLY A 101 10.73 -1.81 -6.89
CA GLY A 101 10.19 -3.06 -6.34
C GLY A 101 10.37 -4.30 -7.23
N GLY A 102 10.52 -4.15 -8.56
CA GLY A 102 10.33 -5.32 -9.43
C GLY A 102 11.13 -5.42 -10.72
N ASP A 103 11.31 -4.35 -11.50
CA ASP A 103 11.92 -4.48 -12.84
C ASP A 103 12.48 -3.17 -13.38
N GLY A 104 12.95 -2.30 -12.47
CA GLY A 104 13.60 -1.05 -12.80
C GLY A 104 14.72 -1.29 -13.79
N VAL A 105 14.45 -0.96 -15.05
CA VAL A 105 15.44 -0.77 -16.10
C VAL A 105 16.55 0.02 -15.44
N ARG A 106 17.66 -0.64 -15.13
CA ARG A 106 18.86 0.06 -14.70
C ARG A 106 19.16 1.01 -15.83
N ILE A 107 18.81 2.29 -15.67
CA ILE A 107 19.27 3.33 -16.55
C ILE A 107 20.77 3.28 -16.36
N ARG A 108 21.45 2.56 -17.26
CA ARG A 108 22.89 2.63 -17.40
C ARG A 108 23.12 4.08 -17.74
N MET A 109 23.45 4.87 -16.72
CA MET A 109 24.06 6.15 -16.90
C MET A 109 25.42 5.84 -17.52
N GLU A 110 25.44 5.64 -18.84
CA GLU A 110 26.67 5.68 -19.61
C GLU A 110 27.14 7.13 -19.50
N MET A 111 27.97 7.38 -18.49
CA MET A 111 28.82 8.56 -18.47
C MET A 111 29.77 8.44 -19.66
N GLU A 112 29.54 9.28 -20.67
CA GLU A 112 30.47 9.54 -21.77
C GLU A 112 31.85 10.02 -21.28
#